data_AF-A0A1H6YIV2-F1
#
_entry.id   AF-A0A1H6YIV2-F1
#
_cell.length_a   1.000
_cell.length_b   1.000
_cell.length_c   1.000
_cell.angle_alpha   90.00
_cell.angle_beta   90.00
_cell.angle_gamma   90.00
#
_symmetry.space_group_name_H-M   'P 1'
#
loop_
_entity.id
_entity.type
_entity.pdbx_description
1 polymer ?
#
loop_
_entity_poly.entity_id
_entity_poly.type
_entity_poly.pdbx_seq_one_letter_code
_entity_poly.pdbx_strand_id
1 'polypeptide(L)'
;MTQSESPLTTTFLIAVLFALAMFLGLWEVGWRFAALPGWFYAYALGAAVVALLGSRLRSLDRPERPDWQRVLLRGFSWGIPFAALISGQRVLDDDFRQPALALLFLGVWSVICLIYGALSVCKEKRAAQGNKVAQAAKDWL
;
A
#
# COMPACT_ATOMS: atom_id res chain seq x y z
N MET A 1 -1.87 9.08 -23.11
CA MET A 1 -1.19 10.09 -22.27
C MET A 1 -0.80 9.46 -20.94
N THR A 2 0.47 9.06 -20.79
CA THR A 2 1.03 8.68 -19.48
C THR A 2 1.13 9.95 -18.66
N GLN A 3 0.29 10.10 -17.62
CA GLN A 3 0.54 11.13 -16.61
C GLN A 3 1.92 10.85 -16.04
N SER A 4 2.92 11.69 -16.37
CA SER A 4 4.21 11.62 -15.73
C SER A 4 3.99 11.96 -14.27
N GLU A 5 4.04 10.96 -13.38
CA GLU A 5 4.05 11.22 -11.95
C GLU A 5 5.14 12.25 -11.69
N SER A 6 4.77 13.38 -11.10
CA SER A 6 5.74 14.43 -10.85
C SER A 6 6.81 13.89 -9.89
N PRO A 7 8.11 14.13 -10.16
CA PRO A 7 9.18 13.64 -9.28
C PRO A 7 8.96 14.09 -7.83
N LEU A 8 8.32 15.25 -7.63
CA LEU A 8 7.91 15.77 -6.33
C LEU A 8 6.96 14.82 -5.58
N THR A 9 5.96 14.23 -6.24
CA THR A 9 5.00 13.32 -5.59
C THR A 9 5.68 12.04 -5.13
N THR A 10 6.57 11.48 -5.97
CA THR A 10 7.38 10.30 -5.64
C THR A 10 8.30 10.55 -4.45
N THR A 11 9.08 11.63 -4.49
CA THR A 11 10.01 11.99 -3.41
C THR A 11 9.26 12.27 -2.11
N PHE A 12 8.11 12.94 -2.17
CA PHE A 12 7.28 13.21 -1.01
C PHE A 12 6.75 11.92 -0.36
N LEU A 13 6.25 10.97 -1.17
CA LEU A 13 5.76 9.67 -0.67
C LEU A 13 6.86 8.87 0.02
N ILE A 14 8.06 8.82 -0.57
CA ILE A 14 9.22 8.15 0.02
C ILE A 14 9.59 8.82 1.34
N ALA A 15 9.67 10.16 1.37
CA ALA A 15 10.02 10.92 2.57
C ALA A 15 9.01 10.71 3.70
N VAL A 16 7.71 10.76 3.40
CA VAL A 16 6.64 10.55 4.40
C VAL A 16 6.70 9.14 4.98
N LEU A 17 6.87 8.11 4.15
CA LEU A 17 6.88 6.73 4.62
C LEU A 17 8.17 6.37 5.35
N PHE A 18 9.31 6.90 4.90
CA PHE A 18 10.56 6.82 5.64
C PHE A 18 10.43 7.50 7.00
N ALA A 19 9.90 8.73 7.04
CA ALA A 19 9.67 9.46 8.29
C ALA A 19 8.71 8.72 9.22
N LEU A 20 7.65 8.11 8.69
CA LEU A 20 6.70 7.32 9.47
C LEU A 20 7.34 6.04 10.02
N ALA A 21 8.11 5.32 9.22
CA ALA A 21 8.86 4.15 9.68
C ALA A 21 9.87 4.52 10.78
N MET A 22 10.60 5.63 10.60
CA MET A 22 11.54 6.16 11.59
C MET A 22 10.83 6.58 12.88
N PHE A 23 9.69 7.26 12.76
CA PHE A 23 8.88 7.66 13.90
C PHE A 23 8.43 6.46 14.73
N LEU A 24 7.88 5.43 14.07
CA LEU A 24 7.45 4.20 14.74
C LEU A 24 8.62 3.46 15.39
N GLY A 25 9.74 3.31 14.68
CA GLY A 25 10.93 2.65 15.24
C GLY A 25 11.51 3.40 16.43
N LEU A 26 11.59 4.73 16.36
CA LEU A 26 12.06 5.57 17.47
C LEU A 26 11.11 5.52 18.66
N TRP A 27 9.79 5.48 18.42
CA TRP A 27 8.80 5.35 19.47
C TRP A 27 9.01 4.08 20.30
N GLU A 28 9.26 2.94 19.65
CA GLU A 28 9.53 1.65 20.32
C GLU A 28 10.79 1.68 21.20
N VAL A 29 11.85 2.35 20.75
CA VAL A 29 13.12 2.42 21.50
C VAL A 29 13.22 3.63 22.45
N GLY A 30 12.10 4.30 22.73
CA GLY A 30 12.06 5.47 23.64
C GLY A 30 12.86 6.66 23.12
N TRP A 31 12.82 6.91 21.80
CA TRP A 31 13.50 8.00 21.08
C TRP A 31 15.03 7.96 21.12
N ARG A 32 15.62 6.80 21.41
CA ARG A 32 17.07 6.61 21.45
C ARG A 32 17.61 6.14 20.10
N PHE A 33 18.08 7.07 19.28
CA PHE A 33 18.65 6.75 17.95
C PHE A 33 19.76 5.69 17.97
N ALA A 34 20.62 5.68 19.00
CA ALA A 34 21.69 4.71 19.14
C ALA A 34 21.21 3.29 19.49
N ALA A 35 19.95 3.13 19.92
CA ALA A 35 19.36 1.83 20.20
C ALA A 35 18.78 1.16 18.94
N LEU A 36 18.60 1.92 17.84
CA LEU A 36 18.14 1.34 16.58
C LEU A 36 19.31 0.61 15.89
N PRO A 37 19.14 -0.67 15.54
CA PRO A 37 20.17 -1.40 14.83
C PRO A 37 20.37 -0.83 13.42
N GLY A 38 21.61 -0.86 12.92
CA GLY A 38 21.96 -0.25 11.62
C GLY A 38 21.13 -0.79 10.43
N TRP A 39 20.68 -2.04 10.50
CA TRP A 39 19.82 -2.64 9.48
C TRP A 39 18.43 -1.98 9.41
N PHE A 40 17.95 -1.35 10.50
CA PHE A 40 16.64 -0.71 10.54
C PHE A 40 16.54 0.48 9.57
N TYR A 41 17.64 1.22 9.38
CA TYR A 41 17.67 2.34 8.44
C TYR A 41 17.55 1.86 6.99
N ALA A 42 18.25 0.78 6.64
CA ALA A 42 18.14 0.14 5.33
C ALA A 42 16.73 -0.43 5.12
N TYR A 43 16.14 -1.00 6.17
CA TYR A 43 14.78 -1.47 6.18
C TYR A 43 13.76 -0.34 5.94
N ALA A 44 13.86 0.79 6.67
CA ALA A 44 12.98 1.93 6.52
C ALA A 44 13.06 2.53 5.11
N LEU A 45 14.26 2.60 4.53
CA LEU A 45 14.46 3.01 3.14
C LEU A 45 13.83 1.99 2.17
N GLY A 46 14.02 0.69 2.41
CA GLY A 46 13.41 -0.39 1.64
C GLY A 46 11.89 -0.32 1.65
N ALA A 47 11.27 -0.09 2.81
CA ALA A 47 9.82 0.09 2.94
C ALA A 47 9.31 1.27 2.10
N ALA A 48 10.05 2.38 2.09
CA ALA A 48 9.71 3.55 1.27
C ALA A 48 9.82 3.25 -0.24
N VAL A 49 10.84 2.50 -0.68
CA VAL A 49 10.97 2.04 -2.08
C VAL A 49 9.85 1.08 -2.46
N VAL A 50 9.49 0.16 -1.57
CA VAL A 50 8.40 -0.79 -1.77
C VAL A 50 7.06 -0.05 -1.92
N ALA A 51 6.86 1.03 -1.19
CA ALA A 51 5.68 1.84 -1.36
C ALA A 51 5.63 2.61 -2.68
N LEU A 52 6.79 3.02 -3.21
CA LEU A 52 6.89 3.53 -4.57
C LEU A 52 6.43 2.48 -5.59
N LEU A 53 6.84 1.21 -5.41
CA LEU A 53 6.33 0.13 -6.25
C LEU A 53 4.81 -0.01 -6.13
N GLY A 54 4.26 0.14 -4.92
CA GLY A 54 2.81 0.20 -4.68
C GLY A 54 2.11 1.32 -5.45
N SER A 55 2.67 2.54 -5.45
CA SER A 55 2.11 3.66 -6.22
C SER A 55 2.17 3.40 -7.73
N ARG A 56 3.26 2.79 -8.21
CA ARG A 56 3.41 2.39 -9.62
C ARG A 56 2.41 1.30 -10.02
N LEU A 57 2.13 0.33 -9.15
CA LEU A 57 1.07 -0.65 -9.41
C LEU A 57 -0.30 0.02 -9.56
N ARG A 58 -0.55 1.10 -8.81
CA ARG A 58 -1.79 1.86 -8.93
C ARG A 58 -1.89 2.64 -10.24
N SER A 59 -0.81 3.22 -10.76
CA SER A 59 -0.85 3.92 -12.04
C SER A 59 -1.03 2.98 -13.25
N LEU A 60 -0.80 1.68 -13.06
CA LEU A 60 -1.11 0.65 -14.03
C LEU A 60 -2.58 0.20 -14.03
N ASP A 61 -3.36 0.60 -13.02
CA ASP A 61 -4.79 0.30 -12.98
C ASP A 61 -5.54 1.11 -14.04
N ARG A 62 -6.04 0.41 -15.06
CA ARG A 62 -6.85 0.98 -16.14
C ARG A 62 -8.24 0.36 -16.13
N PRO A 63 -9.30 1.14 -16.42
CA PRO A 63 -10.67 0.64 -16.43
C PRO A 63 -10.92 -0.45 -17.47
N GLU A 64 -10.11 -0.49 -18.54
CA GLU A 64 -10.15 -1.48 -19.62
C GLU A 64 -9.62 -2.87 -19.20
N ARG A 65 -8.87 -2.95 -18.10
CA ARG A 65 -8.28 -4.22 -17.64
C ARG A 65 -9.34 -5.14 -17.02
N PRO A 66 -9.16 -6.46 -17.10
CA PRO A 66 -10.06 -7.41 -16.45
C PRO A 66 -10.06 -7.21 -14.93
N ASP A 67 -11.23 -7.42 -14.32
CA ASP A 67 -11.48 -7.10 -12.91
C ASP A 67 -10.45 -7.73 -11.96
N TRP A 68 -10.08 -8.99 -12.19
CA TRP A 68 -9.12 -9.70 -11.35
C TRP A 68 -7.75 -9.00 -11.30
N GLN A 69 -7.27 -8.45 -12.43
CA GLN A 69 -6.03 -7.68 -12.46
C GLN A 69 -6.17 -6.37 -11.68
N ARG A 70 -7.31 -5.70 -11.80
CA ARG A 70 -7.59 -4.45 -11.09
C ARG A 70 -7.66 -4.68 -9.59
N VAL A 71 -8.26 -5.79 -9.16
CA VAL A 71 -8.29 -6.23 -7.76
C VAL A 71 -6.87 -6.43 -7.24
N LEU A 72 -6.02 -7.14 -7.97
CA LEU A 72 -4.62 -7.36 -7.58
C LEU A 72 -3.86 -6.03 -7.50
N LEU A 73 -3.91 -5.22 -8.56
CA LEU A 73 -3.18 -3.94 -8.62
C LEU A 73 -3.61 -3.00 -7.49
N ARG A 74 -4.91 -2.84 -7.25
CA ARG A 74 -5.42 -2.00 -6.17
C ARG A 74 -5.12 -2.57 -4.79
N GLY A 75 -5.33 -3.88 -4.63
CA GLY A 75 -5.06 -4.58 -3.37
C GLY A 75 -3.61 -4.43 -2.95
N PHE A 76 -2.68 -4.77 -3.84
CA PHE A 76 -1.25 -4.69 -3.57
C PHE A 76 -0.71 -3.26 -3.57
N SER A 77 -1.33 -2.30 -4.27
CA SER A 77 -0.84 -0.91 -4.28
C SER A 77 -0.79 -0.27 -2.90
N TRP A 78 -1.78 -0.54 -2.06
CA TRP A 78 -1.83 -0.04 -0.68
C TRP A 78 -1.41 -1.10 0.33
N GLY A 79 -1.72 -2.36 0.03
CA GLY A 79 -1.38 -3.50 0.85
C GLY A 79 0.10 -3.61 1.16
N ILE A 80 0.95 -3.54 0.15
CA ILE A 80 2.39 -3.74 0.30
C ILE A 80 3.05 -2.63 1.16
N PRO A 81 2.80 -1.31 0.94
CA PRO A 81 3.32 -0.26 1.82
C PRO A 81 2.99 -0.46 3.30
N PHE A 82 1.74 -0.83 3.62
CA PHE A 82 1.33 -1.09 5.00
C PHE A 82 1.95 -2.39 5.55
N ALA A 83 2.03 -3.44 4.72
CA ALA A 83 2.68 -4.71 5.07
C ALA A 83 4.12 -4.45 5.49
N ALA A 84 4.83 -3.62 4.71
CA ALA A 84 6.16 -3.18 5.02
C ALA A 84 6.14 -2.47 6.38
N LEU A 85 5.50 -1.31 6.53
CA LEU A 85 5.50 -0.56 7.81
C LEU A 85 5.28 -1.44 9.06
N ILE A 86 4.29 -2.34 9.05
CA ILE A 86 3.98 -3.24 10.17
C ILE A 86 5.08 -4.31 10.38
N SER A 87 5.64 -4.84 9.30
CA SER A 87 6.73 -5.82 9.37
C SER A 87 7.97 -5.23 10.05
N GLY A 88 8.21 -3.93 9.88
CA GLY A 88 9.34 -3.23 10.50
C GLY A 88 9.32 -3.26 12.02
N GLN A 89 8.14 -3.05 12.60
CA GLN A 89 7.94 -3.18 14.05
C GLN A 89 8.15 -4.62 14.50
N ARG A 90 7.56 -5.59 13.80
CA ARG A 90 7.68 -7.01 14.18
C ARG A 90 9.08 -7.61 14.02
N VAL A 91 9.92 -7.05 13.16
CA VAL A 91 11.33 -7.45 13.08
C VAL A 91 12.12 -6.91 14.28
N LEU A 92 11.73 -5.76 14.86
CA LEU A 92 12.31 -5.27 16.12
C LEU A 92 11.90 -6.12 17.31
N ASP A 93 10.67 -6.64 17.32
CA ASP A 93 10.11 -7.48 18.40
C ASP A 93 10.57 -8.95 18.37
N ASP A 94 11.51 -9.33 17.48
CA ASP A 94 12.02 -10.70 17.33
C ASP A 94 10.97 -11.77 16.89
N ASP A 95 9.71 -11.37 16.70
CA ASP A 95 8.58 -12.20 16.26
C ASP A 95 8.85 -12.90 14.91
N PHE A 96 9.65 -12.27 14.04
CA PHE A 96 10.02 -12.82 12.73
C PHE A 96 11.05 -13.96 12.79
N ARG A 97 11.58 -14.32 13.97
CA ARG A 97 12.41 -15.54 14.11
C ARG A 97 11.63 -16.82 13.84
N GLN A 98 10.31 -16.78 13.95
CA GLN A 98 9.45 -17.91 13.66
C GLN A 98 8.90 -17.81 12.22
N PRO A 99 9.42 -18.62 11.28
CA PRO A 99 9.00 -18.55 9.88
C PRO A 99 7.50 -18.83 9.70
N ALA A 100 6.88 -19.61 10.59
CA ALA A 100 5.45 -19.88 10.59
C ALA A 100 4.61 -18.61 10.83
N LEU A 101 5.00 -17.76 11.79
CA LEU A 101 4.32 -16.49 12.07
C LEU A 101 4.49 -15.51 10.92
N ALA A 102 5.67 -15.47 10.31
CA ALA A 102 5.95 -14.67 9.11
C ALA A 102 5.05 -15.07 7.93
N LEU A 103 4.94 -16.38 7.66
CA LEU A 103 4.07 -16.90 6.60
C LEU A 103 2.59 -16.64 6.88
N LEU A 104 2.15 -16.81 8.13
CA LEU A 104 0.77 -16.51 8.53
C LEU A 104 0.47 -15.02 8.35
N PHE A 105 1.38 -14.14 8.76
CA PHE A 105 1.25 -12.70 8.56
C PHE A 105 1.13 -12.35 7.07
N LEU A 106 2.04 -12.87 6.23
CA LEU A 106 1.99 -12.66 4.79
C LEU A 106 0.69 -13.19 4.17
N GLY A 107 0.21 -14.36 4.61
CA GLY A 107 -1.03 -14.96 4.13
C GLY A 107 -2.25 -14.12 4.50
N VAL A 108 -2.42 -13.78 5.78
CA VAL A 108 -3.51 -12.93 6.27
C VAL A 108 -3.48 -11.57 5.57
N TRP A 109 -2.30 -10.97 5.46
CA TRP A 109 -2.18 -9.67 4.83
C TRP A 109 -2.51 -9.70 3.35
N SER A 110 -2.06 -10.74 2.63
CA SER A 110 -2.41 -10.95 1.22
C SER A 110 -3.93 -11.05 1.03
N VAL A 111 -4.62 -11.77 1.91
CA VAL A 111 -6.10 -11.87 1.89
C VAL A 111 -6.75 -10.51 2.11
N ILE A 112 -6.31 -9.73 3.11
CA ILE A 112 -6.82 -8.37 3.38
C ILE A 112 -6.62 -7.47 2.15
N CYS A 113 -5.46 -7.54 1.50
CA CYS A 113 -5.16 -6.77 0.29
C CYS A 113 -6.12 -7.13 -0.84
N LEU A 114 -6.37 -8.42 -1.08
CA LEU A 114 -7.30 -8.89 -2.09
C LEU A 114 -8.74 -8.45 -1.81
N ILE A 115 -9.20 -8.54 -0.55
CA ILE A 115 -10.53 -8.07 -0.13
C ILE A 115 -10.66 -6.57 -0.39
N TYR A 116 -9.66 -5.77 -0.01
CA TYR A 116 -9.64 -4.34 -0.28
C TYR A 116 -9.71 -4.06 -1.78
N GLY A 117 -8.91 -4.76 -2.59
CA GLY A 117 -8.94 -4.69 -4.04
C GLY A 117 -10.34 -4.97 -4.60
N ALA A 118 -10.97 -6.07 -4.17
CA ALA A 118 -12.31 -6.45 -4.58
C ALA A 118 -13.36 -5.40 -4.21
N LEU A 119 -13.35 -4.91 -2.97
CA LEU A 119 -14.26 -3.87 -2.51
C LEU A 119 -14.09 -2.56 -3.30
N SER A 120 -12.86 -2.19 -3.62
CA SER A 120 -12.58 -0.96 -4.39
C SER A 120 -13.10 -1.04 -5.83
N VAL A 121 -12.94 -2.18 -6.51
CA VAL A 121 -13.47 -2.41 -7.86
C VAL A 121 -15.00 -2.44 -7.83
N CYS A 122 -15.60 -3.11 -6.84
CA CYS A 122 -17.05 -3.14 -6.65
C CYS A 122 -17.65 -1.74 -6.43
N LYS A 123 -17.02 -0.89 -5.61
CA LYS A 123 -17.45 0.49 -5.37
C LYS A 123 -17.45 1.32 -6.65
N GLU A 124 -16.42 1.19 -7.48
CA GLU A 124 -16.34 1.91 -8.75
C GLU A 124 -17.42 1.47 -9.74
N LYS A 125 -17.67 0.16 -9.87
CA LYS A 125 -18.74 -0.34 -10.74
C LYS A 125 -20.11 0.20 -10.34
N ARG A 126 -20.40 0.25 -9.04
CA ARG A 126 -21.65 0.84 -8.52
C ARG A 126 -21.75 2.33 -8.85
N ALA A 127 -20.66 3.08 -8.70
CA ALA A 127 -20.62 4.50 -9.06
C ALA A 127 -20.84 4.72 -10.57
N ALA A 128 -20.20 3.91 -11.42
CA ALA A 128 -20.36 3.98 -12.86
C ALA A 128 -21.80 3.67 -13.30
N GLN A 129 -22.46 2.71 -12.66
CA GLN A 129 -23.86 2.38 -12.93
C GLN A 129 -24.81 3.49 -12.46
N GLY A 130 -24.58 4.07 -11.28
CA GLY A 130 -25.34 5.22 -10.78
C GLY A 130 -25.27 6.43 -11.70
N ASN A 131 -24.08 6.76 -12.21
CA ASN A 131 -23.90 7.86 -13.16
C ASN A 131 -24.65 7.62 -14.47
N LYS A 132 -24.68 6.39 -14.99
CA LYS A 132 -25.43 6.05 -16.21
C LYS A 132 -26.94 6.25 -16.02
N VAL A 133 -27.48 5.82 -14.88
CA VAL A 133 -28.90 6.00 -14.55
C VAL A 133 -29.26 7.48 -14.41
N ALA A 134 -28.41 8.25 -13.73
CA ALA A 134 -28.61 9.68 -13.56
C ALA A 134 -28.53 10.45 -14.89
N GLN A 135 -27.61 10.06 -15.79
CA GLN A 135 -27.50 10.64 -17.13
C GLN A 135 -28.75 10.33 -17.96
N ALA A 136 -29.16 9.06 -18.01
CA ALA A 136 -30.37 8.66 -18.73
C ALA A 136 -31.59 9.45 -18.23
N ALA A 137 -31.78 9.60 -16.92
CA ALA A 137 -32.88 10.37 -16.35
C ALA A 137 -32.90 11.85 -16.76
N LYS A 138 -31.72 12.47 -16.99
CA LYS A 138 -31.63 13.83 -17.51
C LYS A 138 -31.98 13.93 -18.99
N ASP A 139 -31.63 12.92 -19.78
CA ASP A 139 -31.91 12.90 -21.22
C ASP A 139 -33.42 12.72 -21.53
N TRP A 140 -34.23 12.31 -20.54
CA TRP A 140 -35.70 12.19 -20.65
C TRP A 140 -36.47 13.47 -20.29
N LEU A 141 -35.80 14.50 -19.75
CA LEU A 141 -36.41 15.79 -19.35
C LEU A 141 -36.08 16.87 -20.37
#